data_AF-A0A6L7LD62-F1
#
_entry.id   AF-A0A6L7LD62-F1
#
_cell.length_a   1.000
_cell.length_b   1.000
_cell.length_c   1.000
_cell.angle_alpha   90.00
_cell.angle_beta   90.00
_cell.angle_gamma   90.00
#
_symmetry.space_group_name_H-M   'P 1'
#
loop_
_entity.id
_entity.type
_entity.pdbx_description
1 polymer ?
#
loop_
_entity_poly.entity_id
_entity_poly.type
_entity_poly.pdbx_seq_one_letter_code
_entity_poly.pdbx_strand_id
1 'polypeptide(L)'
;MHYQHERTYGARISDDWAFRGLKTVVIENEVLRIVVLADKGADIYQFVHKPTDTDFMWRSPWGVRDPRRFTPSTGSPTNVCLDFYEGGW
;
A
#
# COMPACT_ATOMS: atom_id res chain seq x y z
N MET A 1 24.40 6.09 -7.30
CA MET A 1 24.83 4.82 -6.71
C MET A 1 23.81 4.43 -5.65
N HIS A 2 23.11 3.31 -5.82
CA HIS A 2 22.19 2.79 -4.81
C HIS A 2 23.00 1.98 -3.78
N TYR A 3 23.41 2.62 -2.69
CA TYR A 3 24.06 1.93 -1.56
C TYR A 3 22.98 1.37 -0.64
N GLN A 4 22.21 0.40 -1.12
CA GLN A 4 21.32 -0.37 -0.25
C GLN A 4 22.13 -1.53 0.30
N HIS A 5 22.22 -1.63 1.62
CA HIS A 5 22.81 -2.81 2.24
C HIS A 5 21.79 -3.93 2.02
N GLU A 6 21.95 -4.68 0.93
CA GLU A 6 21.08 -5.81 0.56
C GLU A 6 21.25 -6.93 1.57
N ARG A 7 20.56 -6.81 2.70
CA ARG A 7 20.53 -7.81 3.74
C ARG A 7 19.68 -8.98 3.24
N THR A 8 20.17 -10.20 3.46
CA THR A 8 19.39 -11.42 3.19
C THR A 8 18.55 -11.86 4.39
N TYR A 9 18.77 -11.27 5.57
CA TYR A 9 18.10 -11.60 6.83
C TYR A 9 17.45 -10.38 7.49
N GLY A 10 16.52 -10.62 8.42
CA GLY A 10 15.80 -9.57 9.15
C GLY A 10 14.80 -8.80 8.29
N ALA A 11 14.45 -7.59 8.71
CA ALA A 11 13.55 -6.71 7.96
C ALA A 11 14.27 -6.07 6.76
N ARG A 12 13.62 -6.16 5.60
CA ARG A 12 14.08 -5.61 4.32
C ARG A 12 13.05 -4.63 3.77
N ILE A 13 13.52 -3.67 3.02
CA ILE A 13 12.71 -2.64 2.36
C ILE A 13 13.03 -2.69 0.88
N SER A 14 11.99 -2.79 0.06
CA SER A 14 12.07 -2.72 -1.39
C SER A 14 11.15 -1.61 -1.88
N ASP A 15 11.70 -0.56 -2.47
CA ASP A 15 11.00 0.68 -2.83
C ASP A 15 10.95 0.99 -4.34
N ASP A 16 11.48 0.08 -5.16
CA ASP A 16 11.42 0.13 -6.63
C ASP A 16 10.12 -0.45 -7.22
N TRP A 17 9.10 -0.64 -6.39
CA TRP A 17 7.82 -1.24 -6.80
C TRP A 17 6.78 -0.19 -7.13
N ALA A 18 5.85 -0.55 -8.02
CA ALA A 18 4.64 0.22 -8.29
C ALA A 18 3.41 -0.67 -8.26
N PHE A 19 2.35 -0.22 -7.60
CA PHE A 19 1.05 -0.89 -7.55
C PHE A 19 -0.03 0.04 -8.11
N ARG A 20 -0.71 -0.39 -9.18
CA ARG A 20 -1.72 0.41 -9.91
C ARG A 20 -1.24 1.83 -10.27
N GLY A 21 0.04 1.97 -10.61
CA GLY A 21 0.65 3.25 -10.99
C GLY A 21 1.13 4.12 -9.82
N LEU A 22 0.98 3.66 -8.58
CA LEU A 22 1.47 4.35 -7.38
C LEU A 22 2.80 3.77 -6.94
N LYS A 23 3.80 4.61 -6.65
CA LYS A 23 5.04 4.17 -6.01
C LYS A 23 4.70 3.43 -4.71
N THR A 24 5.27 2.25 -4.55
CA THR A 24 4.94 1.29 -3.50
C THR A 24 6.21 0.83 -2.81
N VAL A 25 6.17 0.78 -1.49
CA VAL A 25 7.25 0.26 -0.66
C VAL A 25 6.78 -1.03 -0.03
N VAL A 26 7.57 -2.09 -0.19
CA VAL A 26 7.35 -3.38 0.46
C VAL A 26 8.34 -3.50 1.60
N ILE A 27 7.84 -3.70 2.81
CA ILE A 27 8.63 -3.96 4.01
C ILE A 27 8.33 -5.37 4.46
N GLU A 28 9.33 -6.23 4.55
CA GLU A 28 9.07 -7.63 4.92
C GLU A 28 10.22 -8.27 5.69
N ASN A 29 9.88 -9.30 6.46
CA ASN A 29 10.83 -10.23 7.08
C ASN A 29 10.30 -11.67 6.93
N GLU A 30 10.75 -12.60 7.77
CA GLU A 30 10.30 -14.00 7.74
C GLU A 30 8.80 -14.17 8.07
N VAL A 31 8.25 -13.33 8.95
CA VAL A 31 6.92 -13.50 9.53
C VAL A 31 5.88 -12.53 8.94
N LEU A 32 6.30 -11.32 8.59
CA LEU A 32 5.42 -10.23 8.18
C LEU A 32 5.79 -9.68 6.80
N ARG A 33 4.76 -9.21 6.08
CA ARG A 33 4.88 -8.38 4.89
C ARG A 33 3.92 -7.21 4.99
N ILE A 34 4.44 -6.01 4.80
CA ILE A 34 3.69 -4.77 4.80
C ILE A 34 3.88 -4.12 3.44
N VAL A 35 2.80 -3.66 2.83
CA VAL A 35 2.83 -2.92 1.56
C VAL A 35 2.30 -1.52 1.81
N VAL A 36 3.10 -0.52 1.48
CA VAL A 36 2.82 0.90 1.70
C VAL A 36 2.71 1.62 0.36
N LEU A 37 1.62 2.35 0.15
CA LEU A 37 1.40 3.17 -1.05
C LEU A 37 2.00 4.55 -0.84
N ALA A 38 3.29 4.71 -1.16
CA ALA A 38 4.04 5.94 -0.92
C ALA A 38 3.42 7.16 -1.62
N ASP A 39 2.94 6.99 -2.86
CA ASP A 39 2.31 8.07 -3.63
C ASP A 39 0.88 8.41 -3.15
N LYS A 40 0.31 7.64 -2.21
CA LYS A 40 -1.04 7.83 -1.66
C LYS A 40 -0.97 8.06 -0.15
N GLY A 41 -0.16 9.02 0.28
CA GLY A 41 -0.07 9.40 1.70
C GLY A 41 0.56 8.36 2.62
N ALA A 42 1.35 7.43 2.05
CA ALA A 42 1.95 6.30 2.77
C ALA A 42 0.92 5.38 3.45
N ASP A 43 -0.20 5.15 2.77
CA ASP A 43 -1.26 4.27 3.25
C ASP A 43 -0.80 2.82 3.33
N ILE A 44 -1.22 2.10 4.38
CA ILE A 44 -0.89 0.67 4.57
C ILE A 44 -1.94 -0.17 3.84
N TYR A 45 -1.56 -0.64 2.67
CA TYR A 45 -2.44 -1.39 1.78
C TYR A 45 -2.54 -2.88 2.13
N GLN A 46 -1.47 -3.47 2.66
CA GLN A 46 -1.44 -4.85 3.14
C GLN A 46 -0.63 -4.97 4.42
N PHE A 47 -1.11 -5.81 5.33
CA PHE A 47 -0.39 -6.24 6.52
C PHE A 47 -0.60 -7.73 6.67
N VAL A 48 0.31 -8.51 6.08
CA VAL A 48 0.19 -9.96 5.98
C VAL A 48 1.07 -10.66 7.02
N HIS A 49 0.46 -11.55 7.79
CA HIS A 49 1.17 -12.59 8.52
C HIS A 49 1.44 -13.77 7.58
N LYS A 50 2.68 -13.89 7.14
CA LYS A 50 3.12 -14.88 6.13
C LYS A 50 2.83 -16.32 6.53
N PRO A 51 3.08 -16.78 7.77
CA PRO A 51 2.85 -18.18 8.14
C PRO A 51 1.41 -18.65 8.02
N THR A 52 0.43 -17.75 8.23
CA THR A 52 -1.01 -18.09 8.14
C THR A 52 -1.68 -17.51 6.89
N ASP A 53 -0.90 -16.86 6.02
CA ASP A 53 -1.37 -16.11 4.85
C ASP A 53 -2.56 -15.18 5.16
N THR A 54 -2.53 -14.56 6.34
CA THR A 54 -3.61 -13.73 6.84
C THR A 54 -3.29 -12.26 6.61
N ASP A 55 -4.09 -11.57 5.82
CA ASP A 55 -4.05 -10.11 5.71
C ASP A 55 -4.94 -9.50 6.79
N PHE A 56 -4.36 -8.67 7.65
CA PHE A 56 -5.09 -7.98 8.70
C PHE A 56 -5.83 -6.74 8.19
N MET A 57 -5.59 -6.31 6.95
CA MET A 57 -6.25 -5.15 6.36
C MET A 57 -7.58 -5.54 5.71
N TRP A 58 -8.64 -4.79 6.01
CA TRP A 58 -9.88 -4.89 5.25
C TRP A 58 -9.72 -4.29 3.85
N ARG A 59 -10.48 -4.82 2.88
CA ARG A 59 -10.37 -4.48 1.46
C ARG A 59 -11.69 -3.94 0.96
N SER A 60 -11.71 -2.69 0.50
CA SER A 60 -12.91 -2.15 -0.11
C SER A 60 -13.16 -2.80 -1.47
N PRO A 61 -14.43 -2.96 -1.88
CA PRO A 61 -14.77 -3.45 -3.22
C PRO A 61 -14.20 -2.56 -4.35
N TRP A 62 -13.93 -1.29 -4.03
CA TRP A 62 -13.42 -0.29 -4.98
C TRP A 62 -11.91 -0.43 -5.22
N GLY A 63 -11.19 -0.94 -4.21
CA GLY A 63 -9.74 -1.11 -4.23
C GLY A 63 -8.98 0.21 -4.42
N VAL A 64 -7.67 0.10 -4.70
CA VAL A 64 -6.78 1.26 -4.85
C VAL A 64 -7.03 2.00 -6.15
N ARG A 65 -7.14 3.32 -6.04
CA ARG A 65 -7.23 4.27 -7.15
C ARG A 65 -6.10 5.30 -7.03
N ASP A 66 -5.53 5.68 -8.17
CA ASP A 66 -4.55 6.76 -8.25
C ASP A 66 -5.28 8.12 -8.22
N PRO A 67 -5.10 8.95 -7.18
CA PRO A 67 -5.77 10.25 -7.08
C PRO A 67 -5.45 11.21 -8.22
N ARG A 68 -4.32 11.00 -8.93
CA ARG A 68 -3.90 11.83 -10.06
C ARG A 68 -4.65 11.51 -11.35
N ARG A 69 -5.32 10.35 -11.41
CA ARG A 69 -5.95 9.81 -12.65
C ARG A 69 -7.44 9.60 -12.53
N PHE A 70 -8.02 9.78 -11.35
CA PHE A 70 -9.44 9.53 -11.09
C PHE A 70 -10.15 10.82 -10.69
N THR A 71 -11.22 11.15 -11.41
CA THR A 71 -12.13 12.23 -11.05
C THR A 71 -13.12 11.71 -9.99
N PRO A 72 -13.23 12.37 -8.82
CA PRO A 72 -14.20 11.99 -7.80
C PRO A 72 -15.61 11.85 -8.38
N SER A 73 -16.31 10.81 -7.97
CA SER A 73 -17.69 10.52 -8.41
C SER A 73 -18.70 11.44 -7.71
N THR A 74 -18.33 11.96 -6.55
CA THR A 74 -19.13 12.91 -5.76
C THR A 74 -18.70 14.35 -5.99
N GLY A 75 -19.68 15.25 -6.09
CA GLY A 75 -19.44 16.70 -6.05
C GLY A 75 -19.33 17.27 -4.62
N SER A 76 -19.55 16.44 -3.59
CA SER A 76 -19.47 16.89 -2.20
C SER A 76 -18.02 16.82 -1.69
N PRO A 77 -17.42 17.93 -1.24
CA PRO A 77 -16.04 17.94 -0.75
C PRO A 77 -15.85 17.08 0.51
N THR A 78 -16.90 16.79 1.27
CA THR A 78 -16.82 15.95 2.47
C THR A 78 -16.77 14.45 2.16
N ASN A 79 -17.20 14.03 0.97
CA ASN A 79 -17.34 12.61 0.63
C ASN A 79 -16.26 12.13 -0.35
N VAL A 80 -15.41 13.03 -0.84
CA VAL A 80 -14.33 12.71 -1.79
C VAL A 80 -13.37 11.66 -1.22
N CYS A 81 -13.16 11.62 0.10
CA CYS A 81 -12.27 10.63 0.71
C CYS A 81 -12.74 9.19 0.48
N LEU A 82 -14.06 8.94 0.44
CA LEU A 82 -14.64 7.61 0.24
C LEU A 82 -14.35 7.07 -1.16
N ASP A 83 -14.23 7.96 -2.16
CA ASP A 83 -13.88 7.56 -3.52
C ASP A 83 -12.45 7.02 -3.64
N PHE A 84 -11.57 7.40 -2.72
CA PHE A 84 -10.16 6.99 -2.71
C PHE A 84 -9.85 5.94 -1.63
N TYR A 85 -10.83 5.54 -0.83
CA TYR A 85 -10.66 4.56 0.24
C TYR A 85 -10.69 3.13 -0.31
N GLU A 86 -9.52 2.51 -0.32
CA GLU A 86 -9.24 1.14 -0.76
C GLU A 86 -9.46 0.08 0.32
N GLY A 87 -9.75 0.53 1.55
CA GLY A 87 -9.72 -0.29 2.75
C GLY A 87 -8.43 -0.11 3.54
N GLY A 88 -8.39 -0.61 4.77
CA GLY A 88 -7.29 -0.41 5.69
C GLY A 88 -7.82 -0.33 7.11
N TRP A 89 -7.23 0.60 7.89
CA TRP A 89 -7.74 0.99 9.22
C TRP A 89 -9.05 1.77 9.13
#